data_AF-A0A1X6YM06-F1
#
_entry.id   AF-A0A1X6YM06-F1
#
_cell.length_a   1.000
_cell.length_b   1.000
_cell.length_c   1.000
_cell.angle_alpha   90.00
_cell.angle_beta   90.00
_cell.angle_gamma   90.00
#
_symmetry.space_group_name_H-M   'P 1'
#
loop_
_entity.id
_entity.type
_entity.pdbx_description
1 polymer ?
#
loop_
_entity_poly.entity_id
_entity_poly.type
_entity_poly.pdbx_seq_one_letter_code
_entity_poly.pdbx_strand_id
1 'polypeptide(L)'
;MNLTNLLGDASSDLTALQLALRAIVVFVFAVALFRLLPRKSLANTSVIDVVLTVLIGSSLSRALTGNAPLGPVMVACIVLGGLWVAIGWLAIHSEVFSRLLKGRPLEVIRNGAVDEAVLRRAQMGRRDLEQKIRGQGYARIEDVPLAYIERNGSVSVVSKD
;
A
#
# COMPACT_ATOMS: atom_id res chain seq x y z
N MET A 1 0.31 -3.99 -32.92
CA MET A 1 1.14 -2.97 -32.22
C MET A 1 2.03 -3.69 -31.23
N ASN A 2 3.36 -3.64 -31.41
CA ASN A 2 4.31 -4.31 -30.52
C ASN A 2 4.44 -3.57 -29.18
N LEU A 3 4.66 -4.29 -28.08
CA LEU A 3 4.86 -3.73 -26.73
C LEU A 3 5.99 -2.68 -26.68
N THR A 4 7.03 -2.90 -27.48
CA THR A 4 8.15 -1.97 -27.64
C THR A 4 7.74 -0.63 -28.24
N ASN A 5 6.78 -0.60 -29.16
CA ASN A 5 6.28 0.66 -29.71
C ASN A 5 5.36 1.40 -28.72
N LEU A 6 4.64 0.66 -27.87
CA LEU A 6 3.72 1.24 -26.89
C LEU A 6 4.45 1.79 -25.65
N LEU A 7 5.52 1.12 -25.21
CA LEU A 7 6.31 1.54 -24.07
C LEU A 7 7.56 2.33 -24.48
N GLY A 8 8.01 2.30 -25.73
CA GLY A 8 9.26 2.91 -26.19
C GLY A 8 10.47 2.01 -25.89
N ASP A 9 11.58 2.23 -26.62
CA ASP A 9 12.89 1.59 -26.38
C ASP A 9 13.77 2.46 -25.44
N ALA A 10 14.94 1.96 -25.02
CA ALA A 10 15.91 2.65 -24.17
C ALA A 10 16.62 3.84 -24.86
N SER A 11 16.53 3.92 -26.19
CA SER A 11 17.25 4.85 -27.06
C SER A 11 16.42 6.04 -27.56
N SER A 12 15.12 6.08 -27.27
CA SER A 12 14.19 7.07 -27.81
C SER A 12 13.81 8.14 -26.78
N ASP A 13 13.73 9.40 -27.20
CA ASP A 13 13.04 10.44 -26.44
C ASP A 13 11.59 10.01 -26.22
N LEU A 14 11.26 9.69 -24.97
CA LEU A 14 9.95 9.15 -24.62
C LEU A 14 8.89 10.24 -24.78
N THR A 15 7.88 9.93 -25.59
CA THR A 15 6.69 10.79 -25.68
C THR A 15 5.97 10.84 -24.34
N ALA A 16 5.22 11.92 -24.09
CA ALA A 16 4.43 12.07 -22.87
C ALA A 16 3.48 10.88 -22.62
N LEU A 17 2.89 10.35 -23.69
CA LEU A 17 2.00 9.18 -23.61
C LEU A 17 2.76 7.91 -23.21
N GLN A 18 3.92 7.63 -23.82
CA GLN A 18 4.74 6.47 -23.48
C GLN A 18 5.22 6.54 -22.03
N LEU A 19 5.64 7.72 -21.56
CA LEU A 19 6.09 7.89 -20.18
C LEU A 19 4.93 7.73 -19.18
N ALA A 20 3.74 8.25 -19.49
CA ALA A 20 2.55 8.06 -18.68
C ALA A 20 2.15 6.57 -18.59
N LEU A 21 2.14 5.84 -19.70
CA LEU A 21 1.86 4.41 -19.72
C LEU A 21 2.89 3.61 -18.91
N ARG A 22 4.19 3.91 -19.07
CA ARG A 22 5.25 3.31 -18.25
C ARG A 22 5.02 3.59 -16.77
N ALA A 23 4.65 4.81 -16.39
CA ALA A 23 4.39 5.17 -15.00
C ALA A 23 3.24 4.34 -14.39
N ILE A 24 2.15 4.13 -15.15
CA ILE A 24 1.05 3.26 -14.73
C ILE A 24 1.52 1.81 -14.55
N VAL A 25 2.27 1.26 -15.51
CA VAL A 25 2.78 -0.12 -15.44
C VAL A 25 3.69 -0.30 -14.23
N VAL A 26 4.64 0.61 -14.02
CA VAL A 26 5.55 0.59 -12.86
C VAL A 26 4.77 0.73 -11.56
N PHE A 27 3.78 1.61 -11.50
CA PHE A 27 2.91 1.75 -10.33
C PHE A 27 2.18 0.44 -10.00
N VAL A 28 1.51 -0.18 -10.97
CA VAL A 28 0.78 -1.44 -10.76
C VAL A 28 1.73 -2.55 -10.32
N PHE A 29 2.90 -2.66 -10.97
CA PHE A 29 3.92 -3.64 -10.62
C PHE A 29 4.46 -3.43 -9.19
N ALA A 30 4.80 -2.20 -8.82
CA ALA A 30 5.29 -1.86 -7.49
C ALA A 30 4.24 -2.18 -6.42
N VAL A 31 2.98 -1.79 -6.63
CA VAL A 31 1.87 -2.12 -5.71
C VAL A 31 1.70 -3.63 -5.56
N ALA A 32 1.79 -4.40 -6.66
CA ALA A 32 1.71 -5.86 -6.60
C ALA A 32 2.89 -6.45 -5.80
N LEU A 33 4.12 -5.99 -6.06
CA LEU A 33 5.32 -6.44 -5.36
C LEU A 33 5.24 -6.16 -3.86
N PHE A 34 4.94 -4.92 -3.46
CA PHE A 34 4.78 -4.54 -2.05
C PHE A 34 3.58 -5.23 -1.38
N ARG A 35 2.62 -5.76 -2.13
CA ARG A 35 1.55 -6.62 -1.59
C ARG A 35 1.99 -8.06 -1.34
N LEU A 36 3.00 -8.55 -2.05
CA LEU A 36 3.56 -9.89 -1.84
C LEU A 36 4.60 -9.91 -0.72
N LEU A 37 5.22 -8.77 -0.40
CA LEU A 37 6.19 -8.68 0.69
C LEU A 37 5.48 -8.76 2.06
N PRO A 38 6.02 -9.56 3.02
CA PRO A 38 5.58 -9.56 4.41
C PRO A 38 5.61 -8.15 4.99
N ARG A 39 4.48 -7.68 5.51
CA ARG A 39 4.35 -6.30 6.01
C ARG A 39 5.03 -6.16 7.37
N LYS A 40 6.34 -5.92 7.37
CA LYS A 40 7.05 -5.42 8.53
C LYS A 40 6.92 -3.90 8.60
N SER A 41 6.07 -3.44 9.53
CA SER A 41 6.12 -2.12 10.17
C SER A 41 6.26 -0.87 9.30
N LEU A 42 5.62 -0.82 8.13
CA LEU A 42 5.32 0.48 7.50
C LEU A 42 4.12 1.07 8.25
N ALA A 43 4.42 1.86 9.28
CA ALA A 43 3.48 2.46 10.21
C ALA A 43 2.28 3.09 9.48
N ASN A 44 1.09 2.53 9.70
CA ASN A 44 -0.23 3.09 9.36
C ASN A 44 -0.44 3.71 7.97
N THR A 45 0.49 3.56 7.03
CA THR A 45 0.48 4.24 5.73
C THR A 45 0.11 3.23 4.65
N SER A 46 -0.76 3.62 3.72
CA SER A 46 -1.11 2.75 2.61
C SER A 46 0.11 2.50 1.74
N VAL A 47 0.34 1.24 1.36
CA VAL A 47 1.37 0.87 0.38
C VAL A 47 1.23 1.70 -0.91
N ILE A 48 0.00 2.02 -1.30
CA ILE A 48 -0.28 2.82 -2.49
C ILE A 48 0.22 4.26 -2.31
N ASP A 49 0.02 4.85 -1.13
CA ASP A 49 0.47 6.22 -0.84
C ASP A 49 2.00 6.29 -0.84
N VAL A 50 2.67 5.29 -0.26
CA VAL A 50 4.15 5.19 -0.29
C VAL A 50 4.66 5.07 -1.72
N VAL A 51 4.12 4.14 -2.51
CA VAL A 51 4.56 3.92 -3.90
C VAL A 51 4.34 5.18 -4.73
N LEU A 52 3.18 5.82 -4.65
CA LEU A 52 2.90 7.05 -5.39
C LEU A 52 3.83 8.18 -5.00
N THR A 53 4.05 8.38 -3.70
CA THR A 53 4.94 9.43 -3.19
C THR A 53 6.36 9.25 -3.73
N VAL A 54 6.88 8.02 -3.73
CA VAL A 54 8.21 7.69 -4.26
C VAL A 54 8.28 7.88 -5.79
N LEU A 55 7.27 7.43 -6.53
CA LEU A 55 7.24 7.56 -8.00
C LEU A 55 7.15 9.02 -8.45
N ILE A 56 6.28 9.81 -7.81
CA ILE A 56 6.12 11.24 -8.11
C ILE A 56 7.38 12.00 -7.71
N GLY A 57 7.89 11.81 -6.49
CA GLY A 57 9.09 12.50 -6.00
C GLY A 57 10.33 12.21 -6.84
N SER A 58 10.57 10.93 -7.17
CA SER A 58 11.70 10.55 -8.03
C SER A 58 11.57 11.10 -9.45
N SER A 59 10.35 11.18 -9.99
CA SER A 59 10.11 11.72 -11.34
C SER A 59 10.29 13.24 -11.38
N LEU A 60 9.73 13.96 -10.40
CA LEU A 60 9.92 15.41 -10.25
C LEU A 60 11.40 15.77 -10.06
N SER A 61 12.14 14.99 -9.28
CA SER A 61 13.58 15.18 -9.11
C SER A 61 14.35 15.07 -10.44
N ARG A 62 14.02 14.10 -11.29
CA ARG A 62 14.63 13.97 -12.62
C ARG A 62 14.28 15.14 -13.54
N ALA A 63 13.04 15.65 -13.48
CA ALA A 63 12.66 16.84 -14.22
C ALA A 63 13.42 18.09 -13.75
N LEU A 64 13.56 18.28 -12.43
CA LEU A 64 14.25 19.45 -11.86
C LEU A 64 15.76 19.44 -12.18
N THR A 65 16.38 18.27 -12.18
CA THR A 65 17.81 18.11 -12.49
C THR A 65 18.11 18.09 -13.99
N GLY A 66 17.10 18.19 -14.85
CA GLY A 66 17.26 18.14 -16.31
C GLY A 66 17.58 16.75 -16.87
N ASN A 67 17.54 15.70 -16.04
CA ASN A 67 17.79 14.31 -16.43
C ASN A 67 16.61 13.66 -17.18
N ALA A 68 15.47 14.35 -17.26
CA ALA A 68 14.30 13.91 -18.03
C ALA A 68 13.53 15.11 -18.60
N PRO A 69 12.89 14.98 -19.77
CA PRO A 69 12.10 16.05 -20.36
C PRO A 69 10.94 16.50 -19.46
N LEU A 70 10.87 17.81 -19.17
CA LEU A 70 9.89 18.40 -18.25
C LEU A 70 8.44 18.06 -18.62
N GLY A 71 8.05 18.30 -19.89
CA GLY A 71 6.67 18.11 -20.35
C GLY A 71 6.16 16.67 -20.16
N PRO A 72 6.84 15.65 -20.72
CA PRO A 72 6.50 14.24 -20.48
C PRO A 72 6.42 13.87 -19.01
N VAL A 73 7.36 14.33 -18.17
CA VAL A 73 7.35 14.03 -16.73
C VAL A 73 6.15 14.66 -16.04
N MET A 74 5.82 15.92 -16.35
CA MET A 74 4.63 16.58 -15.78
C MET A 74 3.35 15.82 -16.13
N VAL A 75 3.19 15.40 -17.39
CA VAL A 75 2.04 14.58 -17.81
C VAL A 75 1.99 13.27 -17.04
N ALA A 76 3.11 12.56 -16.91
CA ALA A 76 3.16 11.33 -16.14
C ALA A 76 2.80 11.53 -14.65
N CYS A 77 3.27 12.59 -14.02
CA CYS A 77 2.92 12.93 -12.63
C CYS A 77 1.43 13.29 -12.49
N ILE A 78 0.84 14.02 -13.43
CA ILE A 78 -0.60 14.31 -13.44
C ILE A 78 -1.41 13.01 -13.57
N VAL A 79 -1.00 12.10 -14.43
CA VAL A 79 -1.64 10.78 -14.59
C VAL A 79 -1.55 9.95 -13.30
N LEU A 80 -0.39 9.92 -12.64
CA LEU A 80 -0.23 9.25 -11.35
C LEU A 80 -1.10 9.89 -10.25
N GLY A 81 -1.16 11.22 -10.20
CA GLY A 81 -2.04 11.94 -9.27
C GLY A 81 -3.52 11.68 -9.53
N GLY A 82 -3.93 11.66 -10.80
CA GLY A 82 -5.29 11.29 -11.19
C GLY A 82 -5.63 9.85 -10.80
N LEU A 83 -4.69 8.93 -10.97
CA LEU A 83 -4.84 7.53 -10.53
C LEU A 83 -5.01 7.42 -9.02
N TRP A 84 -4.28 8.23 -8.24
CA TRP A 84 -4.44 8.29 -6.79
C TRP A 84 -5.85 8.68 -6.37
N VAL A 85 -6.38 9.77 -6.95
CA VAL A 85 -7.74 10.25 -6.69
C VAL A 85 -8.78 9.21 -7.13
N ALA A 86 -8.61 8.64 -8.32
CA ALA A 86 -9.51 7.62 -8.87
C ALA A 86 -9.57 6.36 -7.97
N ILE A 87 -8.42 5.90 -7.47
CA ILE A 87 -8.33 4.78 -6.54
C ILE A 87 -9.06 5.10 -5.23
N GLY A 88 -8.88 6.31 -4.69
CA GLY A 88 -9.59 6.75 -3.49
C GLY A 88 -11.11 6.76 -3.67
N TRP A 89 -11.57 7.33 -4.77
CA TRP A 89 -12.99 7.36 -5.11
C TRP A 89 -13.59 5.96 -5.30
N LEU A 90 -12.87 5.08 -6.00
CA LEU A 90 -13.33 3.71 -6.27
C LEU A 90 -13.36 2.85 -4.99
N ALA A 91 -12.44 3.11 -4.04
CA ALA A 91 -12.43 2.44 -2.74
C ALA A 91 -13.65 2.81 -1.87
N ILE A 92 -14.26 3.99 -2.08
CA ILE A 92 -15.47 4.42 -1.37
C ILE A 92 -16.72 3.75 -1.97
N HIS A 93 -16.77 3.61 -3.30
CA HIS A 93 -17.96 3.13 -4.01
C HIS A 93 -18.02 1.61 -4.18
N SER A 94 -16.89 0.91 -4.04
CA SER A 94 -16.83 -0.54 -4.23
C SER A 94 -16.20 -1.23 -3.03
N GLU A 95 -16.97 -2.10 -2.36
CA GLU A 95 -16.45 -2.98 -1.30
C GLU A 95 -15.34 -3.90 -1.81
N VAL A 96 -15.40 -4.32 -3.07
CA VAL A 96 -14.36 -5.18 -3.67
C VAL A 96 -13.04 -4.41 -3.75
N PHE A 97 -13.06 -3.15 -4.22
CA PHE A 97 -11.87 -2.31 -4.21
C PHE A 97 -11.44 -1.96 -2.78
N SER A 98 -12.37 -1.60 -1.90
CA SER A 98 -12.07 -1.35 -0.49
C SER A 98 -11.35 -2.54 0.16
N ARG A 99 -11.86 -3.77 -0.01
CA ARG A 99 -11.20 -5.00 0.46
C ARG A 99 -9.90 -5.25 -0.28
N LEU A 100 -9.83 -4.98 -1.59
CA LEU A 100 -8.60 -5.12 -2.36
C LEU A 100 -7.53 -4.13 -1.91
N LEU A 101 -7.88 -2.95 -1.41
CA LEU A 101 -6.98 -1.89 -0.94
C LEU A 101 -6.65 -1.96 0.56
N LYS A 102 -7.68 -1.92 1.40
CA LYS A 102 -7.63 -1.90 2.87
C LYS A 102 -7.58 -3.28 3.49
N GLY A 103 -7.97 -4.32 2.74
CA GLY A 103 -7.90 -5.72 3.19
C GLY A 103 -9.12 -6.13 3.98
N ARG A 104 -9.09 -7.33 4.53
CA ARG A 104 -10.05 -7.77 5.56
C ARG A 104 -9.29 -7.84 6.88
N PRO A 105 -9.80 -7.22 7.96
CA PRO A 105 -9.25 -7.44 9.28
C PRO A 105 -9.36 -8.93 9.63
N LEU A 106 -8.35 -9.47 10.29
CA LEU A 106 -8.33 -10.84 10.79
C LEU A 106 -8.50 -10.79 12.30
N GLU A 107 -9.55 -11.39 12.81
CA GLU A 107 -9.72 -11.51 14.25
C GLU A 107 -8.61 -12.37 14.85
N VAL A 108 -7.85 -11.82 15.79
CA VAL A 108 -6.68 -12.50 16.39
C VAL A 108 -6.88 -12.80 17.87
N ILE A 109 -7.66 -11.99 18.60
CA ILE A 109 -7.96 -12.21 20.02
C ILE A 109 -9.47 -12.16 20.21
N ARG A 110 -10.01 -13.12 20.96
CA ARG A 110 -11.39 -13.10 21.46
C ARG A 110 -11.42 -13.53 22.92
N ASN A 111 -11.94 -12.66 23.79
CA ASN A 111 -12.01 -12.83 25.25
C ASN A 111 -10.70 -13.37 25.84
N GLY A 112 -9.57 -12.73 25.52
CA GLY A 112 -8.25 -13.13 26.01
C GLY A 112 -7.63 -14.37 25.37
N ALA A 113 -8.32 -15.05 24.43
CA ALA A 113 -7.76 -16.20 23.71
C ALA A 113 -7.21 -15.78 22.34
N VAL A 114 -5.96 -16.17 22.05
CA VAL A 114 -5.28 -15.89 20.78
C VAL A 114 -5.58 -16.98 19.76
N ASP A 115 -5.91 -16.59 18.52
CA ASP A 115 -5.92 -17.49 17.38
C ASP A 115 -4.52 -17.60 16.75
N GLU A 116 -3.80 -18.65 17.11
CA GLU A 116 -2.45 -18.95 16.59
C GLU A 116 -2.44 -19.23 15.08
N ALA A 117 -3.54 -19.70 14.48
CA ALA A 117 -3.63 -19.87 13.04
C ALA A 117 -3.68 -18.50 12.34
N VAL A 118 -4.37 -17.53 12.92
CA VAL A 118 -4.39 -16.15 12.43
C VAL A 118 -3.03 -15.49 12.57
N LEU A 119 -2.33 -15.65 13.71
CA LEU A 119 -0.96 -15.16 13.86
C LEU A 119 0.00 -15.71 12.80
N ARG A 120 -0.07 -17.02 12.52
CA ARG A 120 0.73 -17.65 11.45
C ARG A 120 0.40 -17.10 10.07
N ARG A 121 -0.88 -16.93 9.74
CA ARG A 121 -1.32 -16.33 8.46
C ARG A 121 -0.88 -14.88 8.32
N ALA A 122 -0.90 -14.12 9.42
CA ALA A 122 -0.44 -12.74 9.47
C ALA A 122 1.09 -12.59 9.56
N GLN A 123 1.84 -13.72 9.67
CA GLN A 123 3.28 -13.74 9.91
C GLN A 123 3.71 -12.84 11.08
N MET A 124 2.87 -12.78 12.11
CA MET A 124 3.09 -11.96 13.31
C MET A 124 3.50 -12.86 14.47
N GLY A 125 4.59 -12.52 15.15
CA GLY A 125 5.01 -13.22 16.35
C GLY A 125 4.13 -12.87 17.55
N ARG A 126 4.00 -13.78 18.52
CA ARG A 126 3.24 -13.51 19.77
C ARG A 126 3.77 -12.29 20.53
N ARG A 127 5.10 -12.10 20.58
CA ARG A 127 5.73 -10.90 21.18
C ARG A 127 5.37 -9.61 20.45
N ASP A 128 5.21 -9.65 19.13
CA ASP A 128 4.77 -8.48 18.34
C ASP A 128 3.32 -8.14 18.66
N LEU A 129 2.45 -9.16 18.81
CA LEU A 129 1.06 -8.98 19.23
C LEU A 129 1.00 -8.33 20.62
N GLU A 130 1.75 -8.86 21.60
CA GLU A 130 1.87 -8.31 22.96
C GLU A 130 2.35 -6.86 22.96
N GLN A 131 3.34 -6.53 22.13
CA GLN A 131 3.80 -5.16 21.97
C GLN A 131 2.70 -4.25 21.40
N LYS A 132 1.94 -4.72 20.41
CA LYS A 132 0.90 -3.92 19.76
C LYS A 132 -0.29 -3.68 20.68
N ILE A 133 -0.75 -4.67 21.45
CA ILE A 133 -1.86 -4.48 22.41
C ILE A 133 -1.47 -3.57 23.59
N ARG A 134 -0.19 -3.59 24.01
CA ARG A 134 0.35 -2.60 24.95
C ARG A 134 0.28 -1.19 24.40
N GLY A 135 0.54 -1.02 23.10
CA GLY A 135 0.34 0.25 22.40
C GLY A 135 -1.13 0.70 22.36
N GLN A 136 -2.08 -0.22 22.56
CA GLN A 136 -3.52 0.05 22.68
C GLN A 136 -3.98 0.19 24.15
N GLY A 137 -3.06 0.15 25.13
CA GLY A 137 -3.36 0.32 26.55
C GLY A 137 -3.58 -0.98 27.34
N TYR A 138 -3.45 -2.15 26.72
CA TYR A 138 -3.62 -3.44 27.41
C TYR A 138 -2.28 -4.05 27.81
N ALA A 139 -2.07 -4.27 29.10
CA ALA A 139 -0.82 -4.84 29.61
C ALA A 139 -0.65 -6.32 29.29
N ARG A 140 -1.77 -7.07 29.20
CA ARG A 140 -1.78 -8.51 28.96
C ARG A 140 -2.84 -8.88 27.94
N ILE A 141 -2.65 -10.01 27.26
CA ILE A 141 -3.56 -10.53 26.23
C ILE A 141 -4.91 -10.89 26.86
N GLU A 142 -4.91 -11.43 28.08
CA GLU A 142 -6.09 -11.93 28.77
C GLU A 142 -7.11 -10.80 29.05
N ASP A 143 -6.63 -9.56 29.17
CA ASP A 143 -7.44 -8.38 29.43
C ASP A 143 -8.10 -7.83 28.14
N VAL A 144 -7.80 -8.41 26.96
CA VAL A 144 -8.29 -7.93 25.65
C VAL A 144 -9.60 -8.63 25.27
N PRO A 145 -10.73 -7.91 25.16
CA PRO A 145 -12.03 -8.51 24.82
C PRO A 145 -12.08 -8.99 23.36
N LEU A 146 -11.57 -8.20 22.44
CA LEU A 146 -11.60 -8.48 21.01
C LEU A 146 -10.49 -7.68 20.31
N ALA A 147 -9.70 -8.32 19.46
CA ALA A 147 -8.70 -7.64 18.66
C ALA A 147 -8.63 -8.19 17.23
N TYR A 148 -8.33 -7.29 16.29
CA TYR A 148 -8.14 -7.60 14.88
C TYR A 148 -6.73 -7.19 14.43
N ILE A 149 -6.12 -8.01 13.58
CA ILE A 149 -4.98 -7.63 12.76
C ILE A 149 -5.53 -6.97 11.50
N GLU A 150 -5.25 -5.68 11.37
CA GLU A 150 -5.55 -4.91 10.16
C GLU A 150 -4.58 -5.29 9.04
N ARG A 151 -4.95 -5.01 7.79
CA ARG A 151 -4.12 -5.40 6.65
C ARG A 151 -2.75 -4.72 6.63
N ASN A 152 -2.61 -3.53 7.20
CA ASN A 152 -1.31 -2.86 7.36
C ASN A 152 -0.44 -3.52 8.46
N GLY A 153 -0.93 -4.56 9.13
CA GLY A 153 -0.29 -5.25 10.22
C GLY A 153 -0.45 -4.55 11.58
N SER A 154 -1.20 -3.44 11.67
CA SER A 154 -1.58 -2.86 12.96
C SER A 154 -2.58 -3.78 13.67
N VAL A 155 -2.68 -3.65 15.00
CA VAL A 155 -3.69 -4.34 15.79
C VAL A 155 -4.66 -3.28 16.31
N SER A 156 -5.94 -3.47 16.02
CA SER A 156 -7.05 -2.69 16.58
C SER A 156 -7.70 -3.51 17.69
N VAL A 157 -8.02 -2.87 18.82
CA VAL A 157 -8.74 -3.50 19.94
C VAL A 157 -10.12 -2.88 20.03
N VAL A 158 -11.14 -3.72 20.20
CA VAL A 158 -12.53 -3.29 20.39
C VAL A 158 -12.89 -3.54 21.84
N SER A 159 -13.12 -2.46 22.59
CA SER A 159 -13.63 -2.56 23.96
C SER A 159 -15.06 -3.09 23.94
N LYS A 160 -15.41 -3.91 24.92
CA LYS A 160 -16.80 -4.08 25.32
C LYS A 160 -17.10 -2.95 26.30
N ASP A 161 -17.92 -2.00 25.89
CA ASP A 161 -18.60 -1.12 26.84
C ASP A 161 -19.54 -1.93 27.74
#